data_AF-A0A2S2NDA8-F1
#
_entry.id   AF-A0A2S2NDA8-F1
#
_cell.length_a   1.000
_cell.length_b   1.000
_cell.length_c   1.000
_cell.angle_alpha   90.00
_cell.angle_beta   90.00
_cell.angle_gamma   90.00
#
_symmetry.space_group_name_H-M   'P 1'
#
loop_
_entity.id
_entity.type
_entity.pdbx_description
1 polymer ?
#
loop_
_entity_poly.entity_id
_entity_poly.type
_entity_poly.pdbx_seq_one_letter_code
_entity_poly.pdbx_strand_id
1 'polypeptide(L)'
;KKLLSWECYNFILLGLTNEIIELGAKPSLKIIVLQLWVQYLQCIEVAFTSKKFKKLPKLNTSIIDIDCEILYGVENLKKKILNAKIGIAKENKKRRCSNKRKSLTSSINSSITDINKRNRFSRKLKKLDHSTRDSNNDSVGLSDDISLLQRSNKSRKVKIKLTKNIKKSLTSMPSKTKDLTNEESLKLFKAGRKHWDSLKKKEKKNVLSIKKLISILQLALMINDDDIYLSDILRWIHEGHLHVNRVNLFLPENSKHGINLSKMVPCSSRNFINEEFHMLLKHFKADELPNIDFKKLLLRFCDELQLPNEFTHFVCKLVSISPPNVKCNQKLPDIEVKIMAYILFAAKFLFCLDGNAENLSSDFAEKINQYVIYLFLKPKLFDSGPTYSYFLIFN
;
A
#
# COMPACT_ATOMS: atom_id res chain seq x y z
N LYS A 1 20.49 14.08 -7.36
CA LYS A 1 20.35 12.79 -8.11
C LYS A 1 18.86 12.49 -8.32
N LYS A 2 18.41 11.99 -9.49
CA LYS A 2 17.01 11.53 -9.65
C LYS A 2 16.90 10.11 -9.09
N LEU A 3 15.88 9.87 -8.25
CA LEU A 3 15.63 8.55 -7.64
C LEU A 3 14.33 7.96 -8.18
N LEU A 4 14.34 6.65 -8.38
CA LEU A 4 13.14 5.87 -8.65
C LEU A 4 12.30 5.80 -7.38
N SER A 5 10.99 5.65 -7.56
CA SER A 5 10.08 5.64 -6.42
C SER A 5 10.34 4.47 -5.47
N TRP A 6 10.60 3.26 -5.99
CA TRP A 6 10.96 2.14 -5.12
C TRP A 6 12.33 2.31 -4.44
N GLU A 7 13.29 3.02 -5.05
CA GLU A 7 14.56 3.34 -4.38
C GLU A 7 14.33 4.25 -3.17
N CYS A 8 13.41 5.22 -3.28
CA CYS A 8 13.03 6.04 -2.13
C CYS A 8 12.40 5.19 -1.03
N TYR A 9 11.48 4.27 -1.38
CA TYR A 9 10.92 3.34 -0.40
C TYR A 9 11.97 2.39 0.21
N ASN A 10 13.02 2.01 -0.53
CA ASN A 10 14.15 1.24 0.02
C ASN A 10 14.85 2.02 1.13
N PHE A 11 15.18 3.30 0.89
CA PHE A 11 15.83 4.15 1.89
C PHE A 11 14.96 4.31 3.13
N ILE A 12 13.66 4.57 2.93
CA ILE A 12 12.71 4.71 4.03
C ILE A 12 12.60 3.41 4.83
N LEU A 13 12.44 2.26 4.16
CA LEU A 13 12.34 0.97 4.83
C LEU A 13 13.61 0.64 5.60
N LEU A 14 14.79 0.92 5.04
CA LEU A 14 16.07 0.72 5.72
C LEU A 14 16.18 1.59 6.97
N GLY A 15 15.83 2.88 6.86
CA GLY A 15 15.82 3.80 8.01
C GLY A 15 14.89 3.31 9.13
N LEU A 16 13.64 3.01 8.79
CA LEU A 16 12.68 2.47 9.75
C LEU A 16 13.11 1.14 10.38
N THR A 17 13.78 0.27 9.60
CA THR A 17 14.30 -1.00 10.13
C THR A 17 15.39 -0.76 11.15
N ASN A 18 16.30 0.18 10.89
CA ASN A 18 17.35 0.53 11.84
C ASN A 18 16.76 1.13 13.12
N GLU A 19 15.79 2.04 13.01
CA GLU A 19 15.10 2.61 14.17
C GLU A 19 14.42 1.53 15.03
N ILE A 20 13.74 0.55 14.41
CA ILE A 20 13.13 -0.55 15.16
C ILE A 20 14.18 -1.43 15.87
N ILE A 21 15.34 -1.63 15.26
CA ILE A 21 16.47 -2.33 15.91
C ILE A 21 17.00 -1.52 17.10
N GLU A 22 17.13 -0.20 16.96
CA GLU A 22 17.52 0.70 18.05
C GLU A 22 16.51 0.70 19.20
N LEU A 23 15.23 0.47 18.90
CA LEU A 23 14.14 0.34 19.89
C LEU A 23 14.03 -1.06 20.52
N GLY A 24 14.94 -1.98 20.21
CA GLY A 24 15.07 -3.26 20.90
C GLY A 24 14.77 -4.51 20.07
N ALA A 25 14.50 -4.40 18.77
CA ALA A 25 14.35 -5.57 17.92
C ALA A 25 15.70 -6.27 17.66
N LYS A 26 15.67 -7.61 17.48
CA LYS A 26 16.89 -8.38 17.21
C LYS A 26 17.54 -7.95 15.88
N PRO A 27 18.89 -7.86 15.79
CA PRO A 27 19.58 -7.46 14.56
C PRO A 27 19.31 -8.35 13.33
N SER A 28 18.91 -9.61 13.55
CA SER A 28 18.49 -10.55 12.49
C SER A 28 17.31 -10.04 11.67
N LEU A 29 16.51 -9.11 12.23
CA LEU A 29 15.37 -8.48 11.57
C LEU A 29 15.74 -7.91 10.20
N LYS A 30 16.93 -7.32 10.07
CA LYS A 30 17.39 -6.67 8.84
C LYS A 30 17.43 -7.62 7.64
N ILE A 31 17.83 -8.87 7.86
CA ILE A 31 17.91 -9.89 6.81
C ILE A 31 16.50 -10.31 6.40
N ILE A 32 15.60 -10.50 7.37
CA ILE A 32 14.22 -10.91 7.12
C ILE A 32 13.46 -9.81 6.37
N VAL A 33 13.58 -8.55 6.80
CA VAL A 33 12.99 -7.40 6.10
C VAL A 33 13.47 -7.32 4.67
N LEU A 34 14.77 -7.53 4.43
CA LEU A 34 15.33 -7.54 3.08
C LEU A 34 14.73 -8.66 2.22
N GLN A 35 14.60 -9.87 2.76
CA GLN A 35 14.00 -11.01 2.05
C GLN A 35 12.54 -10.74 1.68
N LEU A 36 11.74 -10.29 2.64
CA LEU A 36 10.33 -9.94 2.41
C LEU A 36 10.18 -8.80 1.41
N TRP A 37 11.04 -7.79 1.48
CA TRP A 37 11.04 -6.67 0.57
C TRP A 37 11.38 -7.09 -0.86
N VAL A 38 12.42 -7.91 -1.04
CA VAL A 38 12.80 -8.46 -2.35
C VAL A 38 11.64 -9.30 -2.93
N GLN A 39 11.04 -10.16 -2.12
CA GLN A 39 9.89 -10.97 -2.53
C GLN A 39 8.71 -10.07 -2.94
N TYR A 40 8.42 -9.02 -2.19
CA TYR A 40 7.37 -8.06 -2.53
C TYR A 40 7.64 -7.37 -3.86
N LEU A 41 8.86 -6.88 -4.09
CA LEU A 41 9.26 -6.24 -5.35
C LEU A 41 9.17 -7.19 -6.56
N GLN A 42 9.40 -8.49 -6.36
CA GLN A 42 9.18 -9.52 -7.37
C GLN A 42 7.69 -9.70 -7.68
N CYS A 43 6.83 -9.75 -6.65
CA CYS A 43 5.38 -9.89 -6.80
C CYS A 43 4.77 -8.74 -7.61
N ILE A 44 5.25 -7.50 -7.41
CA ILE A 44 4.79 -6.33 -8.18
C ILE A 44 5.54 -6.16 -9.51
N GLU A 45 6.45 -7.07 -9.86
CA GLU A 45 7.23 -7.09 -11.10
C GLU A 45 8.07 -5.82 -11.36
N VAL A 46 8.49 -5.15 -10.29
CA VAL A 46 9.30 -3.91 -10.35
C VAL A 46 10.80 -4.24 -10.32
N ALA A 47 11.22 -5.24 -9.55
CA ALA A 47 12.62 -5.64 -9.48
C ALA A 47 12.78 -7.17 -9.40
N PHE A 48 14.01 -7.66 -9.62
CA PHE A 48 14.40 -9.06 -9.46
C PHE A 48 13.56 -10.09 -10.24
N THR A 49 12.99 -9.71 -11.38
CA THR A 49 12.04 -10.55 -12.15
C THR A 49 12.66 -11.66 -13.00
N SER A 50 13.98 -11.64 -13.20
CA SER A 50 14.68 -12.70 -13.94
C SER A 50 16.15 -12.72 -13.58
N LYS A 51 16.67 -13.92 -13.30
CA LYS A 51 18.11 -14.16 -13.12
C LYS A 51 18.87 -14.15 -14.45
N LYS A 52 18.19 -14.46 -15.56
CA LYS A 52 18.80 -14.69 -16.89
C LYS A 52 18.85 -13.45 -17.78
N PHE A 53 17.89 -12.53 -17.63
CA PHE A 53 17.78 -11.37 -18.50
C PHE A 53 17.48 -10.10 -17.73
N LYS A 54 18.18 -9.01 -18.07
CA LYS A 54 17.85 -7.66 -17.58
C LYS A 54 16.49 -7.23 -18.17
N LYS A 55 15.41 -7.49 -17.42
CA LYS A 55 14.06 -7.03 -17.76
C LYS A 55 13.83 -5.65 -17.13
N LEU A 56 13.41 -4.68 -17.96
CA LEU A 56 12.96 -3.38 -17.45
C LEU A 56 11.75 -3.54 -16.50
N PRO A 57 11.72 -2.80 -15.38
CA PRO A 57 10.62 -2.76 -14.43
C PRO A 57 9.27 -2.46 -15.08
N LYS A 58 8.21 -3.14 -14.65
CA LYS A 58 6.84 -2.83 -15.13
C LYS A 58 6.27 -1.65 -14.36
N LEU A 59 5.60 -0.74 -15.07
CA LEU A 59 4.91 0.38 -14.45
C LEU A 59 3.50 -0.04 -14.00
N ASN A 60 3.06 0.51 -12.86
CA ASN A 60 1.71 0.35 -12.33
C ASN A 60 0.75 1.49 -12.78
N THR A 61 -0.51 1.47 -12.35
CA THR A 61 -1.52 2.52 -12.66
C THR A 61 -1.20 3.89 -12.10
N SER A 62 -0.40 3.95 -11.04
CA SER A 62 0.10 5.18 -10.42
C SER A 62 1.38 5.65 -11.12
N ILE A 63 1.38 5.66 -12.45
CA ILE A 63 2.51 6.10 -13.29
C ILE A 63 3.11 7.39 -12.73
N ILE A 64 4.35 7.31 -12.25
CA ILE A 64 5.14 8.45 -11.78
C ILE A 64 6.01 8.92 -12.95
N ASP A 65 5.90 10.19 -13.31
CA ASP A 65 6.57 10.72 -14.51
C ASP A 65 8.10 10.63 -14.39
N ILE A 66 8.66 10.87 -13.20
CA ILE A 66 10.10 10.73 -12.93
C ILE A 66 10.56 9.28 -13.13
N ASP A 67 9.80 8.28 -12.65
CA ASP A 67 10.12 6.87 -12.87
C ASP A 67 10.12 6.54 -14.37
N CYS A 68 9.16 7.07 -15.13
CA CYS A 68 9.08 6.85 -16.58
C CYS A 68 10.25 7.49 -17.33
N GLU A 69 10.66 8.67 -16.88
CA GLU A 69 11.80 9.37 -17.45
C GLU A 69 13.10 8.57 -17.21
N ILE A 70 13.33 8.10 -15.98
CA ILE A 70 14.53 7.33 -15.63
C ILE A 70 14.57 5.98 -16.38
N LEU A 71 13.45 5.25 -16.41
CA LEU A 71 13.42 3.87 -16.94
C LEU A 71 13.30 3.80 -18.46
N TYR A 72 12.52 4.71 -19.04
CA TYR A 72 12.10 4.65 -20.43
C TYR A 72 12.51 5.89 -21.24
N GLY A 73 13.03 6.94 -20.61
CA GLY A 73 13.35 8.20 -21.28
C GLY A 73 12.10 8.96 -21.74
N VAL A 74 10.94 8.69 -21.14
CA VAL A 74 9.65 9.26 -21.58
C VAL A 74 9.02 10.12 -20.49
N GLU A 75 8.99 11.42 -20.72
CA GLU A 75 8.23 12.35 -19.90
C GLU A 75 6.73 12.35 -20.24
N ASN A 76 5.90 12.70 -19.24
CA ASN A 76 4.46 12.88 -19.36
C ASN A 76 3.74 11.65 -19.97
N LEU A 77 4.19 10.45 -19.62
CA LEU A 77 3.73 9.21 -20.24
C LEU A 77 2.22 9.03 -20.10
N LYS A 78 1.64 9.33 -18.93
CA LYS A 78 0.19 9.21 -18.71
C LYS A 78 -0.61 10.08 -19.69
N LYS A 79 -0.21 11.34 -19.88
CA LYS A 79 -0.85 12.26 -20.84
C LYS A 79 -0.69 11.75 -22.26
N LYS A 80 0.50 11.25 -22.61
CA LYS A 80 0.77 10.66 -23.93
C LYS A 80 -0.11 9.44 -24.22
N ILE A 81 -0.31 8.54 -23.25
CA ILE A 81 -1.19 7.38 -23.38
C ILE A 81 -2.65 7.81 -23.58
N LEU A 82 -3.14 8.74 -22.76
CA LEU A 82 -4.49 9.28 -22.88
C LEU A 82 -4.70 9.97 -24.23
N ASN A 83 -3.74 10.79 -24.66
CA ASN A 83 -3.81 11.51 -25.93
C ASN A 83 -3.72 10.55 -27.13
N ALA A 84 -2.90 9.50 -27.06
CA ALA A 84 -2.77 8.51 -28.12
C ALA A 84 -4.06 7.70 -28.30
N LYS A 85 -4.74 7.32 -27.22
CA LYS A 85 -6.01 6.59 -27.30
C LYS A 85 -7.19 7.46 -27.74
N ILE A 86 -7.20 8.73 -27.34
CA ILE A 86 -8.38 9.61 -27.45
C ILE A 86 -8.24 10.59 -28.62
N GLY A 87 -7.02 10.79 -29.14
CA GLY A 87 -6.77 11.53 -30.37
C GLY A 87 -6.98 13.03 -30.25
N ILE A 88 -6.63 13.65 -29.11
CA ILE A 88 -6.57 15.11 -29.01
C ILE A 88 -5.36 15.57 -29.82
N ALA A 89 -5.60 15.93 -31.08
CA ALA A 89 -4.64 16.69 -31.86
C ALA A 89 -4.43 18.01 -31.12
N LYS A 90 -3.21 18.25 -30.65
CA LYS A 90 -2.81 19.62 -30.35
C LYS A 90 -3.04 20.41 -31.63
N GLU A 91 -3.87 21.44 -31.58
CA GLU A 91 -3.80 22.54 -32.54
C GLU A 91 -2.36 23.04 -32.52
N ASN A 92 -1.55 22.56 -33.45
CA ASN A 92 -0.32 23.24 -33.79
C ASN A 92 -0.77 24.55 -34.43
N LYS A 93 -0.65 25.64 -33.67
CA LYS A 93 -0.57 27.00 -34.20
C LYS A 93 0.51 27.05 -35.29
N LYS A 94 0.15 26.71 -36.53
CA LYS A 94 0.86 27.20 -37.71
C LYS A 94 0.26 28.56 -38.06
N ARG A 95 0.77 29.58 -37.36
CA ARG A 95 0.78 30.95 -37.87
C ARG A 95 1.76 31.00 -39.05
N ARG A 96 1.25 31.38 -40.23
CA ARG A 96 1.80 32.33 -41.22
C ARG A 96 1.08 32.08 -42.55
N CYS A 97 0.11 32.94 -42.87
CA CYS A 97 0.19 34.04 -43.87
C CYS A 97 -0.03 33.49 -45.28
N SER A 98 -0.78 34.09 -46.21
CA SER A 98 -1.73 35.21 -46.27
C SER A 98 -2.05 35.35 -47.77
N ASN A 99 -3.26 35.79 -48.13
CA ASN A 99 -3.68 36.28 -49.45
C ASN A 99 -3.90 35.17 -50.51
N LYS A 100 -4.86 35.22 -51.44
CA LYS A 100 -5.77 36.26 -51.92
C LYS A 100 -6.95 35.54 -52.63
N ARG A 101 -8.15 36.13 -52.59
CA ARG A 101 -9.32 35.74 -53.40
C ARG A 101 -9.00 35.67 -54.91
N LYS A 102 -9.68 34.76 -55.63
CA LYS A 102 -10.35 34.89 -56.97
C LYS A 102 -10.32 33.53 -57.72
N SER A 103 -11.46 32.84 -57.83
CA SER A 103 -12.37 32.77 -58.98
C SER A 103 -11.96 31.76 -60.07
N LEU A 104 -12.88 30.82 -60.35
CA LEU A 104 -13.28 30.22 -61.63
C LEU A 104 -12.24 30.01 -62.75
N THR A 105 -12.26 28.78 -63.28
CA THR A 105 -12.20 28.33 -64.70
C THR A 105 -11.19 27.21 -65.01
N SER A 106 -11.76 26.11 -65.50
CA SER A 106 -11.32 25.23 -66.59
C SER A 106 -9.84 24.89 -66.79
N SER A 107 -9.61 23.58 -66.66
CA SER A 107 -9.03 22.72 -67.71
C SER A 107 -7.53 22.36 -67.61
N ILE A 108 -7.35 21.03 -67.65
CA ILE A 108 -6.30 20.30 -68.37
C ILE A 108 -5.01 19.93 -67.60
N ASN A 109 -4.88 18.61 -67.43
CA ASN A 109 -3.68 17.76 -67.43
C ASN A 109 -3.02 17.32 -66.11
N SER A 110 -3.42 16.11 -65.71
CA SER A 110 -2.58 14.90 -65.59
C SER A 110 -1.27 14.97 -64.79
N SER A 111 -1.33 14.62 -63.50
CA SER A 111 -0.26 13.87 -62.79
C SER A 111 -0.62 13.53 -61.32
N ILE A 112 -1.80 12.92 -61.06
CA ILE A 112 -2.22 12.50 -59.70
C ILE A 112 -2.66 11.01 -59.69
N THR A 113 -1.96 10.14 -60.43
CA THR A 113 -2.24 8.68 -60.39
C THR A 113 -1.03 7.79 -60.06
N ASP A 114 0.19 8.34 -59.96
CA ASP A 114 1.39 7.50 -59.74
C ASP A 114 1.87 7.38 -58.28
N ILE A 115 1.45 8.29 -57.39
CA ILE A 115 1.88 8.25 -55.97
C ILE A 115 1.12 7.18 -55.18
N ASN A 116 -0.11 6.85 -55.58
CA ASN A 116 -0.94 5.88 -54.86
C ASN A 116 -0.70 4.42 -55.29
N LYS A 117 -0.09 4.17 -56.46
CA LYS A 117 0.28 2.81 -56.91
C LYS A 117 1.60 2.32 -56.28
N ARG A 118 2.55 3.22 -55.99
CA ARG A 118 3.85 2.88 -55.36
C ARG A 118 3.72 2.34 -53.93
N ASN A 119 2.64 2.69 -53.22
CA ASN A 119 2.36 2.24 -51.85
C ASN A 119 1.69 0.86 -51.74
N ARG A 120 1.24 0.26 -52.84
CA ARG A 120 0.71 -1.12 -52.86
C ARG A 120 1.77 -2.17 -53.18
N PHE A 121 2.80 -1.82 -53.97
CA PHE A 121 3.87 -2.76 -54.34
C PHE A 121 4.87 -3.02 -53.19
N SER A 122 5.11 -2.04 -52.31
CA SER A 122 6.00 -2.17 -51.14
C SER A 122 5.45 -3.06 -50.01
N ARG A 123 4.17 -3.45 -50.06
CA ARG A 123 3.55 -4.38 -49.10
C ARG A 123 3.63 -5.85 -49.54
N LYS A 124 3.91 -6.13 -50.83
CA LYS A 124 4.11 -7.50 -51.33
C LYS A 124 5.57 -7.96 -51.24
N LEU A 125 6.54 -7.04 -51.26
CA LEU A 125 7.97 -7.39 -51.15
C LEU A 125 8.48 -7.68 -49.72
N LYS A 126 7.70 -7.38 -48.67
CA LYS A 126 8.06 -7.67 -47.27
C LYS A 126 7.48 -8.98 -46.73
N LYS A 127 6.87 -9.80 -47.58
CA LYS A 127 6.28 -11.09 -47.20
C LYS A 127 7.14 -12.31 -47.56
N LEU A 128 8.38 -12.12 -48.03
CA LEU A 128 9.21 -13.23 -48.50
C LEU A 128 10.54 -13.46 -47.79
N ASP A 129 10.94 -12.65 -46.80
CA ASP A 129 12.19 -12.90 -46.08
C ASP A 129 11.97 -13.05 -44.57
N HIS A 130 12.34 -14.26 -44.11
CA HIS A 130 12.39 -14.78 -42.74
C HIS A 130 11.24 -15.69 -42.28
N SER A 131 11.16 -16.86 -42.91
CA SER A 131 10.98 -18.13 -42.21
C SER A 131 12.36 -18.73 -41.84
N THR A 132 12.60 -18.93 -40.55
CA THR A 132 13.53 -19.89 -39.89
C THR A 132 13.52 -19.52 -38.39
N ARG A 133 12.62 -20.15 -37.60
CA ARG A 133 12.93 -21.16 -36.56
C ARG A 133 13.91 -20.58 -35.50
N ASP A 134 13.46 -20.22 -34.30
CA ASP A 134 13.14 -21.18 -33.23
C ASP A 134 12.03 -20.78 -32.23
N SER A 135 11.31 -21.81 -31.80
CA SER A 135 10.25 -21.86 -30.81
C SER A 135 10.74 -21.61 -29.37
N ASN A 136 9.99 -20.82 -28.59
CA ASN A 136 9.15 -21.35 -27.51
C ASN A 136 8.32 -20.24 -26.83
N ASN A 137 7.06 -20.58 -26.59
CA ASN A 137 5.91 -19.73 -26.25
C ASN A 137 5.99 -18.98 -24.91
N ASP A 138 5.58 -17.71 -24.92
CA ASP A 138 4.45 -17.16 -24.14
C ASP A 138 4.47 -15.61 -24.13
N SER A 139 4.22 -15.01 -25.30
CA SER A 139 3.57 -13.70 -25.33
C SER A 139 2.94 -13.49 -26.70
N VAL A 140 1.61 -13.55 -26.76
CA VAL A 140 0.83 -13.04 -27.90
C VAL A 140 1.09 -11.53 -27.98
N GLY A 141 1.95 -11.16 -28.93
CA GLY A 141 2.34 -9.79 -29.18
C GLY A 141 1.31 -9.08 -30.04
N LEU A 142 0.42 -8.29 -29.43
CA LEU A 142 -0.16 -7.14 -30.13
C LEU A 142 0.91 -6.04 -30.21
N SER A 143 1.67 -6.09 -31.32
CA SER A 143 2.03 -4.88 -32.06
C SER A 143 0.69 -4.36 -32.61
N ASP A 144 0.16 -3.21 -32.21
CA ASP A 144 0.56 -1.98 -32.87
C ASP A 144 0.32 -0.66 -32.09
N ASP A 145 -0.39 -0.61 -30.96
CA ASP A 145 -0.89 0.70 -30.47
C ASP A 145 -0.09 1.43 -29.37
N ILE A 146 1.09 0.93 -28.97
CA ILE A 146 2.03 1.69 -28.09
C ILE A 146 3.37 1.94 -28.81
N SER A 147 3.47 1.62 -30.10
CA SER A 147 4.66 1.87 -30.90
C SER A 147 4.75 3.30 -31.47
N LEU A 148 3.71 4.13 -31.24
CA LEU A 148 3.56 5.48 -31.80
C LEU A 148 4.04 6.62 -30.89
N LEU A 149 4.63 6.33 -29.73
CA LEU A 149 5.05 7.38 -28.78
C LEU A 149 6.45 7.97 -29.02
N GLN A 150 7.11 7.60 -30.12
CA GLN A 150 8.39 8.20 -30.53
C GLN A 150 8.32 8.66 -31.98
N ARG A 151 8.03 9.95 -32.16
CA ARG A 151 8.33 10.67 -33.41
C ARG A 151 9.28 11.81 -33.08
N SER A 152 10.50 11.46 -32.65
CA SER A 152 11.71 12.25 -32.87
C SER A 152 12.91 11.49 -32.30
N ASN A 153 13.95 11.44 -33.13
CA ASN A 153 15.32 11.00 -32.89
C ASN A 153 15.58 9.48 -32.91
N LYS A 154 16.64 9.13 -33.66
CA LYS A 154 17.14 7.81 -34.07
C LYS A 154 17.59 6.89 -32.91
N SER A 155 16.86 6.82 -31.81
CA SER A 155 17.10 5.86 -30.72
C SER A 155 16.08 4.74 -30.78
N ARG A 156 16.54 3.48 -30.63
CA ARG A 156 15.73 2.25 -30.62
C ARG A 156 14.38 2.46 -29.92
N LYS A 157 13.27 2.05 -30.56
CA LYS A 157 11.92 2.09 -30.00
C LYS A 157 11.88 1.34 -28.67
N VAL A 158 11.94 2.04 -27.55
CA VAL A 158 11.86 1.41 -26.22
C VAL A 158 10.40 1.02 -25.98
N LYS A 159 10.13 -0.30 -25.94
CA LYS A 159 8.80 -0.84 -25.66
C LYS A 159 8.49 -0.70 -24.18
N ILE A 160 7.60 0.23 -23.84
CA ILE A 160 7.15 0.46 -22.46
C ILE A 160 6.42 -0.78 -21.94
N LYS A 161 6.83 -1.29 -20.77
CA LYS A 161 6.20 -2.45 -20.14
C LYS A 161 5.22 -1.99 -19.05
N LEU A 162 3.94 -2.27 -19.30
CA LEU A 162 2.87 -2.12 -18.33
C LEU A 162 2.46 -3.47 -17.75
N THR A 163 1.94 -3.45 -16.53
CA THR A 163 1.36 -4.61 -15.85
C THR A 163 0.19 -5.20 -16.67
N LYS A 164 -0.01 -6.53 -16.61
CA LYS A 164 -1.02 -7.25 -17.43
C LYS A 164 -2.43 -6.67 -17.26
N ASN A 165 -2.81 -6.31 -16.04
CA ASN A 165 -4.14 -5.76 -15.73
C ASN A 165 -4.36 -4.41 -16.41
N ILE A 166 -3.36 -3.53 -16.35
CA ILE A 166 -3.36 -2.23 -17.04
C ILE A 166 -3.53 -2.40 -18.54
N LYS A 167 -2.83 -3.38 -19.14
CA LYS A 167 -2.98 -3.67 -20.58
C LYS A 167 -4.39 -4.08 -20.95
N LYS A 168 -4.99 -5.02 -20.19
CA LYS A 168 -6.38 -5.47 -20.40
C LYS A 168 -7.38 -4.33 -20.23
N SER A 169 -7.15 -3.44 -19.25
CA SER A 169 -8.05 -2.32 -19.01
C SER A 169 -7.86 -1.18 -20.02
N LEU A 170 -6.63 -0.92 -20.45
CA LEU A 170 -6.34 -0.05 -21.59
C LEU A 170 -7.11 -0.53 -22.81
N THR A 171 -7.06 -1.82 -23.16
CA THR A 171 -7.81 -2.35 -24.32
C THR A 171 -9.32 -2.15 -24.19
N SER A 172 -9.89 -2.17 -22.98
CA SER A 172 -11.31 -1.88 -22.75
C SER A 172 -11.68 -0.39 -22.69
N MET A 173 -10.71 0.53 -22.69
CA MET A 173 -11.01 1.96 -22.70
C MET A 173 -11.64 2.38 -24.02
N PRO A 174 -12.61 3.31 -24.01
CA PRO A 174 -13.25 3.80 -25.22
C PRO A 174 -12.18 4.40 -26.15
N SER A 175 -12.10 3.85 -27.35
CA SER A 175 -11.23 4.30 -28.43
C SER A 175 -12.02 5.15 -29.42
N LYS A 176 -11.33 6.05 -30.10
CA LYS A 176 -11.90 6.89 -31.16
C LYS A 176 -12.53 6.00 -32.26
N THR A 177 -13.81 6.17 -32.53
CA THR A 177 -14.41 5.87 -33.85
C THR A 177 -14.13 7.05 -34.77
N LYS A 178 -13.90 6.83 -36.07
CA LYS A 178 -13.58 7.94 -36.98
C LYS A 178 -14.70 9.00 -36.92
N ASP A 179 -14.28 10.27 -36.92
CA ASP A 179 -15.14 11.47 -36.95
C ASP A 179 -15.91 11.80 -35.65
N LEU A 180 -15.18 12.21 -34.60
CA LEU A 180 -15.75 12.79 -33.38
C LEU A 180 -15.50 14.30 -33.33
N THR A 181 -16.52 15.05 -32.93
CA THR A 181 -16.46 16.50 -32.68
C THR A 181 -15.55 16.83 -31.49
N ASN A 182 -15.14 18.10 -31.36
CA ASN A 182 -14.31 18.56 -30.25
C ASN A 182 -14.97 18.31 -28.89
N GLU A 183 -16.28 18.50 -28.76
CA GLU A 183 -17.01 18.24 -27.52
C GLU A 183 -17.06 16.76 -27.15
N GLU A 184 -17.31 15.89 -28.12
CA GLU A 184 -17.33 14.45 -27.91
C GLU A 184 -15.94 13.93 -27.53
N SER A 185 -14.88 14.47 -28.14
CA SER A 185 -13.50 14.16 -27.76
C SER A 185 -13.20 14.54 -26.30
N LEU A 186 -13.76 15.67 -25.84
CA LEU A 186 -13.58 16.15 -24.46
C LEU A 186 -14.40 15.31 -23.46
N LYS A 187 -15.62 14.88 -23.84
CA LYS A 187 -16.43 13.93 -23.08
C LYS A 187 -15.74 12.56 -22.98
N LEU A 188 -15.20 12.04 -24.08
CA LEU A 188 -14.40 10.80 -24.11
C LEU A 188 -13.14 10.93 -23.25
N PHE A 189 -12.47 12.08 -23.28
CA PHE A 189 -11.31 12.33 -22.43
C PHE A 189 -11.67 12.32 -20.94
N LYS A 190 -12.78 12.97 -20.55
CA LYS A 190 -13.30 12.92 -19.18
C LYS A 190 -13.68 11.49 -18.78
N ALA A 191 -14.34 10.72 -19.65
CA ALA A 191 -14.70 9.33 -19.41
C ALA A 191 -13.46 8.43 -19.26
N GLY A 192 -12.47 8.60 -20.14
CA GLY A 192 -11.19 7.89 -20.06
C GLY A 192 -10.42 8.21 -18.78
N ARG A 193 -10.42 9.48 -18.35
CA ARG A 193 -9.83 9.86 -17.05
C ARG A 193 -10.56 9.16 -15.88
N LYS A 194 -11.89 9.19 -15.86
CA LYS A 194 -12.71 8.49 -14.84
C LYS A 194 -12.41 7.00 -14.80
N HIS A 195 -12.30 6.36 -15.97
CA HIS A 195 -11.93 4.95 -16.07
C HIS A 195 -10.53 4.69 -15.51
N TRP A 196 -9.53 5.51 -15.86
CA TRP A 196 -8.18 5.41 -15.31
C TRP A 196 -8.16 5.57 -13.79
N ASP A 197 -8.92 6.52 -13.25
CA ASP A 197 -8.98 6.76 -11.81
C ASP A 197 -9.68 5.60 -11.08
N SER A 198 -10.68 4.96 -11.70
CA SER A 198 -11.30 3.73 -11.21
C SER A 198 -10.30 2.56 -11.18
N LEU A 199 -9.50 2.40 -12.23
CA LEU A 199 -8.41 1.41 -12.25
C LEU A 199 -7.37 1.69 -11.17
N LYS A 200 -6.98 2.96 -10.99
CA LYS A 200 -6.06 3.36 -9.93
C LYS A 200 -6.61 3.00 -8.55
N LYS A 201 -7.92 3.13 -8.31
CA LYS A 201 -8.56 2.69 -7.05
C LYS A 201 -8.49 1.17 -6.89
N LYS A 202 -8.76 0.40 -7.95
CA LYS A 202 -8.70 -1.08 -7.92
C LYS A 202 -7.27 -1.59 -7.69
N GLU A 203 -6.30 -1.00 -8.37
CA GLU A 203 -4.88 -1.36 -8.27
C GLU A 203 -4.15 -0.65 -7.12
N LYS A 204 -4.82 0.22 -6.36
CA LYS A 204 -4.22 0.92 -5.20
C LYS A 204 -3.56 -0.07 -4.23
N LYS A 205 -4.11 -1.28 -4.12
CA LYS A 205 -3.61 -2.40 -3.32
C LYS A 205 -2.21 -2.89 -3.73
N ASN A 206 -1.79 -2.60 -4.95
CA ASN A 206 -0.50 -2.99 -5.53
C ASN A 206 0.46 -1.79 -5.66
N VAL A 207 0.11 -0.65 -5.07
CA VAL A 207 0.93 0.56 -5.08
C VAL A 207 1.72 0.62 -3.78
N LEU A 208 3.02 0.91 -3.89
CA LEU A 208 3.88 1.15 -2.75
C LEU A 208 3.35 2.29 -1.86
N SER A 209 3.35 2.06 -0.56
CA SER A 209 2.93 3.04 0.45
C SER A 209 3.67 2.79 1.76
N ILE A 210 3.70 3.80 2.65
CA ILE A 210 4.27 3.67 4.00
C ILE A 210 3.57 2.59 4.81
N LYS A 211 2.24 2.48 4.69
CA LYS A 211 1.46 1.42 5.33
C LYS A 211 1.99 0.03 4.93
N LYS A 212 2.37 -0.14 3.66
CA LYS A 212 2.97 -1.38 3.17
C LYS A 212 4.33 -1.66 3.80
N LEU A 213 5.15 -0.62 3.99
CA LEU A 213 6.43 -0.77 4.69
C LEU A 213 6.21 -1.20 6.14
N ILE A 214 5.28 -0.56 6.86
CA ILE A 214 4.93 -0.95 8.23
C ILE A 214 4.42 -2.39 8.28
N SER A 215 3.56 -2.80 7.34
CA SER A 215 3.10 -4.19 7.25
C SER A 215 4.23 -5.19 6.99
N ILE A 216 5.24 -4.81 6.20
CA ILE A 216 6.43 -5.65 5.98
C ILE A 216 7.26 -5.76 7.26
N LEU A 217 7.45 -4.64 7.98
CA LEU A 217 8.15 -4.63 9.27
C LEU A 217 7.42 -5.49 10.31
N GLN A 218 6.10 -5.34 10.43
CA GLN A 218 5.27 -6.18 11.29
C GLN A 218 5.43 -7.67 10.96
N LEU A 219 5.38 -8.04 9.68
CA LEU A 219 5.55 -9.44 9.29
C LEU A 219 6.96 -9.95 9.59
N ALA A 220 7.97 -9.11 9.40
CA ALA A 220 9.35 -9.45 9.69
C ALA A 220 9.57 -9.71 11.19
N LEU A 221 9.02 -8.85 12.06
CA LEU A 221 9.07 -9.01 13.52
C LEU A 221 8.42 -10.32 13.95
N MET A 222 7.27 -10.66 13.38
CA MET A 222 6.60 -11.93 13.67
C MET A 222 7.43 -13.15 13.24
N ILE A 223 8.07 -13.10 12.06
CA ILE A 223 8.92 -14.20 11.58
C ILE A 223 10.20 -14.31 12.42
N ASN A 224 10.72 -13.19 12.92
CA ASN A 224 11.93 -13.12 13.73
C ASN A 224 11.69 -13.47 15.21
N ASP A 225 10.43 -13.73 15.59
CA ASP A 225 10.02 -13.98 16.97
C ASP A 225 10.48 -12.85 17.92
N ASP A 226 10.30 -11.60 17.48
CA ASP A 226 10.51 -10.41 18.31
C ASP A 226 9.25 -10.16 19.16
N ASP A 227 9.45 -9.71 20.41
CA ASP A 227 8.37 -9.36 21.34
C ASP A 227 7.81 -7.94 21.07
N ILE A 228 7.59 -7.64 19.80
CA ILE A 228 7.19 -6.31 19.31
C ILE A 228 5.97 -6.51 18.41
N TYR A 229 4.85 -5.92 18.82
CA TYR A 229 3.59 -6.07 18.12
C TYR A 229 3.16 -4.77 17.42
N LEU A 230 2.01 -4.81 16.74
CA LEU A 230 1.49 -3.64 16.03
C LEU A 230 1.16 -2.49 16.99
N SER A 231 0.72 -2.79 18.22
CA SER A 231 0.52 -1.79 19.27
C SER A 231 1.80 -1.00 19.57
N ASP A 232 2.94 -1.68 19.71
CA ASP A 232 4.24 -1.05 19.97
C ASP A 232 4.64 -0.12 18.83
N ILE A 233 4.54 -0.60 17.59
CA ILE A 233 4.87 0.20 16.41
C ILE A 233 3.99 1.45 16.35
N LEU A 234 2.68 1.31 16.57
CA LEU A 234 1.76 2.45 16.57
C LEU A 234 2.05 3.44 17.70
N ARG A 235 2.39 2.93 18.89
CA ARG A 235 2.80 3.74 20.04
C ARG A 235 4.07 4.51 19.71
N TRP A 236 5.12 3.87 19.18
CA TRP A 236 6.37 4.53 18.79
C TRP A 236 6.19 5.57 17.67
N ILE A 237 5.27 5.35 16.74
CA ILE A 237 4.90 6.36 15.73
C ILE A 237 4.24 7.57 16.40
N HIS A 238 3.36 7.34 17.38
CA HIS A 238 2.65 8.39 18.09
C HIS A 238 3.56 9.20 19.01
N GLU A 239 4.44 8.53 19.75
CA GLU A 239 5.43 9.11 20.66
C GLU A 239 6.61 9.76 19.92
N GLY A 240 6.77 9.48 18.62
CA GLY A 240 7.82 10.06 17.79
C GLY A 240 9.17 9.33 17.84
N HIS A 241 9.21 8.14 18.43
CA HIS A 241 10.38 7.25 18.39
C HIS A 241 10.61 6.62 17.02
N LEU A 242 9.55 6.44 16.22
CA LEU A 242 9.63 5.92 14.85
C LEU A 242 9.24 7.00 13.83
N HIS A 243 10.16 7.40 12.95
CA HIS A 243 10.01 8.58 12.08
C HIS A 243 9.18 8.34 10.81
N VAL A 244 8.03 7.65 10.95
CA VAL A 244 7.07 7.39 9.87
C VAL A 244 6.45 8.67 9.30
N ASN A 245 6.34 9.73 10.10
CA ASN A 245 5.78 11.02 9.67
C ASN A 245 6.85 11.95 9.06
N ARG A 246 8.14 11.60 9.21
CA ARG A 246 9.29 12.39 8.76
C ARG A 246 10.21 11.57 7.85
N VAL A 247 9.62 10.77 6.96
CA VAL A 247 10.38 9.88 6.04
C VAL A 247 11.37 10.59 5.12
N ASN A 248 11.23 11.90 4.95
CA ASN A 248 12.19 12.73 4.22
C ASN A 248 13.60 12.64 4.80
N LEU A 249 13.73 12.40 6.12
CA LEU A 249 15.00 12.28 6.82
C LEU A 249 15.84 11.09 6.34
N PHE A 250 15.20 10.04 5.85
CA PHE A 250 15.88 8.85 5.34
C PHE A 250 16.37 9.00 3.91
N LEU A 251 15.92 10.03 3.20
CA LEU A 251 16.27 10.21 1.80
C LEU A 251 17.60 10.95 1.65
N PRO A 252 18.43 10.60 0.65
CA PRO A 252 19.64 11.33 0.37
C PRO A 252 19.36 12.82 0.10
N GLU A 253 20.22 13.69 0.62
CA GLU A 253 20.15 15.13 0.36
C GLU A 253 20.12 15.43 -1.14
N ASN A 254 19.32 16.44 -1.53
CA ASN A 254 19.19 16.89 -2.91
C ASN A 254 18.72 15.80 -3.90
N SER A 255 18.01 14.78 -3.40
CA SER A 255 17.35 13.80 -4.25
C SER A 255 16.06 14.36 -4.87
N LYS A 256 15.88 14.12 -6.17
CA LYS A 256 14.66 14.46 -6.90
C LYS A 256 13.86 13.19 -7.14
N HIS A 257 12.64 13.11 -6.62
CA HIS A 257 11.76 11.96 -6.78
C HIS A 257 10.31 12.40 -7.02
N GLY A 258 9.51 11.51 -7.59
CA GLY A 258 8.10 11.79 -7.91
C GLY A 258 7.10 11.40 -6.84
N ILE A 259 7.58 10.83 -5.71
CA ILE A 259 6.71 10.47 -4.59
C ILE A 259 6.27 11.74 -3.88
N ASN A 260 4.96 11.82 -3.62
CA ASN A 260 4.39 12.87 -2.82
C ASN A 260 4.42 12.45 -1.34
N LEU A 261 5.50 12.81 -0.66
CA LEU A 261 5.73 12.49 0.75
C LEU A 261 4.78 13.27 1.68
N SER A 262 4.37 14.50 1.31
CA SER A 262 3.42 15.30 2.10
C SER A 262 1.99 14.76 2.10
N LYS A 263 1.63 13.92 1.12
CA LYS A 263 0.35 13.17 1.10
C LYS A 263 0.43 11.81 1.77
N MET A 264 1.58 11.41 2.32
CA MET A 264 1.67 10.25 3.18
C MET A 264 1.00 10.61 4.50
N VAL A 265 -0.30 10.36 4.59
CA VAL A 265 -1.09 10.59 5.79
C VAL A 265 -0.43 9.85 6.96
N PRO A 266 -0.28 10.49 8.14
CA PRO A 266 0.26 9.86 9.33
C PRO A 266 -0.46 8.53 9.58
N CYS A 267 0.34 7.46 9.75
CA CYS A 267 -0.17 6.10 9.91
C CYS A 267 -0.70 5.90 11.33
N SER A 268 -1.91 6.38 11.62
CA SER A 268 -2.51 6.25 12.95
C SER A 268 -3.58 5.15 13.05
N SER A 269 -4.08 4.65 11.91
CA SER A 269 -5.21 3.72 11.93
C SER A 269 -4.77 2.27 11.71
N ARG A 270 -4.80 1.52 12.81
CA ARG A 270 -4.62 0.07 12.93
C ARG A 270 -5.36 -0.71 11.83
N ASN A 271 -6.62 -0.36 11.58
CA ASN A 271 -7.44 -1.01 10.56
C ASN A 271 -6.82 -0.97 9.16
N PHE A 272 -6.29 0.19 8.74
CA PHE A 272 -5.67 0.29 7.42
C PHE A 272 -4.35 -0.45 7.32
N ILE A 273 -3.59 -0.56 8.42
CA ILE A 273 -2.35 -1.35 8.44
C ILE A 273 -2.67 -2.84 8.35
N ASN A 274 -3.68 -3.31 9.10
CA ASN A 274 -4.16 -4.68 9.02
C ASN A 274 -4.68 -5.04 7.62
N GLU A 275 -5.39 -4.12 6.94
CA GLU A 275 -5.79 -4.33 5.55
C GLU A 275 -4.58 -4.49 4.62
N GLU A 276 -3.56 -3.65 4.76
CA GLU A 276 -2.34 -3.74 3.94
C GLU A 276 -1.50 -4.98 4.24
N PHE A 277 -1.48 -5.40 5.50
CA PHE A 277 -0.83 -6.62 5.98
C PHE A 277 -1.53 -7.87 5.45
N HIS A 278 -2.86 -7.92 5.50
CA HIS A 278 -3.65 -8.99 4.86
C HIS A 278 -3.38 -9.08 3.36
N MET A 279 -3.32 -7.93 2.68
CA MET A 279 -2.97 -7.88 1.26
C MET A 279 -1.53 -8.33 0.99
N LEU A 280 -0.60 -8.09 1.92
CA LEU A 280 0.79 -8.55 1.83
C LEU A 280 0.86 -10.08 1.93
N LEU A 281 0.19 -10.68 2.91
CA LEU A 281 0.10 -12.14 3.07
C LEU A 281 -0.48 -12.82 1.82
N LYS A 282 -1.54 -12.23 1.23
CA LYS A 282 -2.10 -12.71 -0.05
C LYS A 282 -1.10 -12.68 -1.21
N HIS A 283 -0.23 -11.66 -1.27
CA HIS A 283 0.83 -11.61 -2.29
C HIS A 283 1.89 -12.68 -2.08
N PHE A 284 2.18 -13.02 -0.83
CA PHE A 284 3.12 -14.08 -0.48
C PHE A 284 2.50 -15.48 -0.50
N LYS A 285 1.17 -15.58 -0.73
CA LYS A 285 0.42 -16.85 -0.71
C LYS A 285 0.55 -17.58 0.62
N ALA A 286 0.60 -16.81 1.71
CA ALA A 286 0.54 -17.34 3.06
C ALA A 286 -0.93 -17.39 3.49
N ASP A 287 -1.41 -18.58 3.82
CA ASP A 287 -2.81 -18.80 4.23
C ASP A 287 -3.01 -18.65 5.75
N GLU A 288 -1.91 -18.66 6.51
CA GLU A 288 -1.88 -18.58 7.97
C GLU A 288 -0.81 -17.59 8.44
N LEU A 289 -1.04 -17.00 9.61
CA LEU A 289 -0.09 -16.11 10.27
C LEU A 289 1.09 -16.92 10.84
N PRO A 290 2.32 -16.39 10.78
CA PRO A 290 3.48 -17.07 11.35
C PRO A 290 3.41 -17.08 12.88
N ASN A 291 3.59 -18.28 13.45
CA ASN A 291 3.86 -18.63 14.85
C ASN A 291 3.57 -17.53 15.90
N ILE A 292 2.33 -17.44 16.36
CA ILE A 292 1.93 -16.51 17.44
C ILE A 292 1.78 -17.27 18.75
N ASP A 293 2.52 -16.86 19.77
CA ASP A 293 2.28 -17.30 21.14
C ASP A 293 1.20 -16.43 21.79
N PHE A 294 -0.04 -16.94 21.79
CA PHE A 294 -1.17 -16.27 22.44
C PHE A 294 -1.01 -16.13 23.95
N LYS A 295 -0.33 -17.10 24.59
CA LYS A 295 -0.13 -17.08 26.04
C LYS A 295 0.83 -15.94 26.40
N LYS A 296 1.94 -15.83 25.68
CA LYS A 296 2.91 -14.74 25.87
C LYS A 296 2.25 -13.36 25.71
N LEU A 297 1.48 -13.18 24.63
CA LEU A 297 0.78 -11.92 24.37
C LEU A 297 -0.27 -11.61 25.45
N LEU A 298 -1.00 -12.62 25.91
CA LEU A 298 -1.98 -12.48 26.98
C LEU A 298 -1.33 -12.08 28.31
N LEU A 299 -0.26 -12.78 28.71
CA LEU A 299 0.49 -12.46 29.92
C LEU A 299 0.97 -11.03 29.89
N ARG A 300 1.56 -10.62 28.76
CA ARG A 300 2.02 -9.25 28.55
C ARG A 300 0.89 -8.21 28.76
N PHE A 301 -0.29 -8.41 28.17
CA PHE A 301 -1.39 -7.47 28.36
C PHE A 301 -1.94 -7.48 29.79
N CYS A 302 -1.97 -8.64 30.46
CA CYS A 302 -2.35 -8.71 31.85
C CYS A 302 -1.36 -7.98 32.76
N ASP A 303 -0.06 -8.08 32.49
CA ASP A 303 0.99 -7.37 33.21
C ASP A 303 0.91 -5.86 32.97
N GLU A 304 0.72 -5.42 31.71
CA GLU A 304 0.53 -3.99 31.36
C GLU A 304 -0.71 -3.38 32.05
N LEU A 305 -1.77 -4.17 32.25
CA LEU A 305 -2.99 -3.76 32.95
C LEU A 305 -2.92 -3.98 34.47
N GLN A 306 -1.81 -4.52 34.99
CA GLN A 306 -1.62 -4.85 36.41
C GLN A 306 -2.72 -5.76 36.98
N LEU A 307 -3.18 -6.73 36.18
CA LEU A 307 -4.24 -7.65 36.58
C LEU A 307 -3.71 -8.75 37.52
N PRO A 308 -4.52 -9.20 38.51
CA PRO A 308 -4.13 -10.28 39.42
C PRO A 308 -3.79 -11.59 38.70
N ASN A 309 -2.84 -12.36 39.26
CA ASN A 309 -2.39 -13.63 38.68
C ASN A 309 -3.53 -14.65 38.52
N GLU A 310 -4.46 -14.68 39.48
CA GLU A 310 -5.63 -15.55 39.46
C GLU A 310 -6.54 -15.22 38.25
N PHE A 311 -6.72 -13.92 37.98
CA PHE A 311 -7.46 -13.44 36.83
C PHE A 311 -6.74 -13.84 35.53
N THR A 312 -5.44 -13.59 35.45
CA THR A 312 -4.61 -13.96 34.29
C THR A 312 -4.70 -15.46 33.98
N HIS A 313 -4.66 -16.31 34.99
CA HIS A 313 -4.79 -17.76 34.84
C HIS A 313 -6.18 -18.17 34.32
N PHE A 314 -7.24 -17.49 34.76
CA PHE A 314 -8.59 -17.69 34.24
C PHE A 314 -8.66 -17.34 32.74
N VAL A 315 -8.13 -16.19 32.32
CA VAL A 315 -8.13 -15.81 30.89
C VAL A 315 -7.27 -16.77 30.06
N CYS A 316 -6.14 -17.24 30.58
CA CYS A 316 -5.30 -18.24 29.92
C CYS A 316 -6.10 -19.52 29.61
N LYS A 317 -6.93 -19.97 30.54
CA LYS A 317 -7.81 -21.13 30.33
C LYS A 317 -8.85 -20.86 29.25
N LEU A 318 -9.49 -19.69 29.25
CA LEU A 318 -10.47 -19.32 28.23
C LEU A 318 -9.88 -19.32 26.82
N VAL A 319 -8.71 -18.73 26.64
CA VAL A 319 -7.99 -18.72 25.35
C VAL A 319 -7.58 -20.15 24.94
N SER A 320 -7.24 -21.01 25.90
CA SER A 320 -6.88 -22.41 25.62
C SER A 320 -8.09 -23.23 25.16
N ILE A 321 -9.28 -22.96 25.70
CA ILE A 321 -10.54 -23.63 25.31
C ILE A 321 -10.98 -23.17 23.92
N SER A 322 -10.85 -21.89 23.62
CA SER A 322 -11.26 -21.30 22.34
C SER A 322 -10.17 -20.37 21.83
N PRO A 323 -9.16 -20.88 21.09
CA PRO A 323 -8.06 -20.05 20.62
C PRO A 323 -8.49 -19.12 19.47
N PRO A 324 -7.87 -17.93 19.34
CA PRO A 324 -8.12 -17.02 18.23
C PRO A 324 -7.84 -17.68 16.88
N ASN A 325 -8.81 -17.64 15.96
CA ASN A 325 -8.58 -18.07 14.58
C ASN A 325 -7.46 -17.24 13.91
N VAL A 326 -6.48 -17.93 13.31
CA VAL A 326 -5.31 -17.37 12.59
C VAL A 326 -5.42 -17.44 11.06
N LYS A 327 -6.49 -18.07 10.53
CA LYS A 327 -6.65 -18.29 9.09
C LYS A 327 -7.05 -17.02 8.34
N CYS A 328 -6.47 -16.84 7.15
CA CYS A 328 -6.60 -15.63 6.34
C CYS A 328 -7.72 -15.70 5.28
N ASN A 329 -8.88 -16.28 5.59
CA ASN A 329 -9.91 -16.60 4.58
C ASN A 329 -10.49 -15.37 3.86
N GLN A 330 -11.04 -14.40 4.60
CA GLN A 330 -11.68 -13.21 4.01
C GLN A 330 -11.07 -11.91 4.54
N LYS A 331 -11.01 -11.77 5.86
CA LYS A 331 -10.40 -10.64 6.58
C LYS A 331 -9.49 -11.22 7.65
N LEU A 332 -8.25 -10.71 7.73
CA LEU A 332 -7.35 -11.08 8.79
C LEU A 332 -7.90 -10.61 10.14
N PRO A 333 -8.06 -11.50 11.12
CA PRO A 333 -8.41 -11.09 12.47
C PRO A 333 -7.23 -10.38 13.13
N ASP A 334 -7.52 -9.27 13.80
CA ASP A 334 -6.54 -8.60 14.65
C ASP A 334 -6.40 -9.40 15.95
N ILE A 335 -5.24 -10.01 16.15
CA ILE A 335 -5.00 -10.90 17.28
C ILE A 335 -4.90 -10.12 18.59
N GLU A 336 -4.24 -8.95 18.60
CA GLU A 336 -4.13 -8.12 19.79
C GLU A 336 -5.53 -7.74 20.30
N VAL A 337 -6.39 -7.31 19.38
CA VAL A 337 -7.78 -6.95 19.68
C VAL A 337 -8.58 -8.16 20.19
N LYS A 338 -8.36 -9.35 19.60
CA LYS A 338 -9.02 -10.57 20.07
C LYS A 338 -8.58 -10.96 21.48
N ILE A 339 -7.29 -10.95 21.78
CA ILE A 339 -6.78 -11.26 23.13
C ILE A 339 -7.34 -10.26 24.15
N MET A 340 -7.35 -8.96 23.82
CA MET A 340 -7.97 -7.94 24.66
C MET A 340 -9.47 -8.18 24.86
N ALA A 341 -10.17 -8.68 23.85
CA ALA A 341 -11.58 -9.07 23.98
C ALA A 341 -11.80 -10.23 24.96
N TYR A 342 -10.89 -11.21 25.04
CA TYR A 342 -10.95 -12.26 26.07
C TYR A 342 -10.76 -11.69 27.49
N ILE A 343 -9.81 -10.77 27.66
CA ILE A 343 -9.59 -10.07 28.94
C ILE A 343 -10.86 -9.34 29.36
N LEU A 344 -11.44 -8.53 28.45
CA LEU A 344 -12.66 -7.78 28.72
C LEU A 344 -13.85 -8.71 29.00
N PHE A 345 -13.98 -9.81 28.25
CA PHE A 345 -15.02 -10.81 28.50
C PHE A 345 -14.89 -11.42 29.89
N ALA A 346 -13.68 -11.81 30.30
CA ALA A 346 -13.42 -12.37 31.62
C ALA A 346 -13.72 -11.36 32.74
N ALA A 347 -13.35 -10.09 32.57
CA ALA A 347 -13.67 -9.04 33.51
C ALA A 347 -15.19 -8.86 33.65
N LYS A 348 -15.91 -8.83 32.53
CA LYS A 348 -17.37 -8.76 32.53
C LYS A 348 -18.02 -9.95 33.21
N PHE A 349 -17.49 -11.14 32.98
CA PHE A 349 -18.03 -12.39 33.54
C PHE A 349 -17.78 -12.51 35.04
N LEU A 350 -16.58 -12.20 35.52
CA LEU A 350 -16.21 -12.37 36.93
C LEU A 350 -16.74 -11.25 37.83
N PHE A 351 -16.78 -10.02 37.33
CA PHE A 351 -17.19 -8.85 38.12
C PHE A 351 -18.62 -8.38 37.80
N CYS A 352 -19.35 -9.11 36.96
CA CYS A 352 -20.71 -8.77 36.55
C CYS A 352 -20.80 -7.31 36.03
N LEU A 353 -19.90 -6.93 35.13
CA LEU A 353 -19.86 -5.58 34.54
C LEU A 353 -20.96 -5.41 33.48
N ASP A 354 -22.21 -5.45 33.95
CA ASP A 354 -23.45 -5.34 33.16
C ASP A 354 -24.13 -3.97 33.31
N GLY A 355 -23.49 -3.03 34.01
CA GLY A 355 -23.99 -1.70 34.33
C GLY A 355 -25.01 -1.65 35.48
N ASN A 356 -25.80 -2.71 35.68
CA ASN A 356 -26.78 -2.75 36.77
C ASN A 356 -26.15 -3.21 38.08
N ALA A 357 -25.35 -4.29 38.05
CA ALA A 357 -24.62 -4.79 39.21
C ALA A 357 -23.45 -3.87 39.61
N GLU A 358 -22.92 -3.09 38.66
CA GLU A 358 -21.94 -2.04 38.94
C GLU A 358 -22.52 -0.95 39.83
N ASN A 359 -23.71 -0.43 39.50
CA ASN A 359 -24.40 0.57 40.33
C ASN A 359 -24.67 0.01 41.73
N LEU A 360 -25.11 -1.24 41.81
CA LEU A 360 -25.40 -1.90 43.08
C LEU A 360 -24.14 -2.10 43.93
N SER A 361 -23.01 -2.46 43.30
CA SER A 361 -21.71 -2.57 43.96
C SER A 361 -21.19 -1.21 44.40
N SER A 362 -21.40 -0.16 43.61
CA SER A 362 -21.01 1.21 43.95
C SER A 362 -21.82 1.75 45.13
N ASP A 363 -23.15 1.56 45.13
CA ASP A 363 -24.03 1.92 46.24
C ASP A 363 -23.65 1.17 47.52
N PHE A 364 -23.27 -0.10 47.39
CA PHE A 364 -22.84 -0.92 48.51
C PHE A 364 -21.48 -0.47 49.05
N ALA A 365 -20.52 -0.18 48.17
CA ALA A 365 -19.21 0.36 48.54
C ALA A 365 -19.34 1.74 49.20
N GLU A 366 -20.21 2.61 48.70
CA GLU A 366 -20.47 3.92 49.30
C GLU A 366 -21.03 3.78 50.72
N LYS A 367 -22.00 2.88 50.92
CA LYS A 367 -22.52 2.57 52.26
C LYS A 367 -21.42 2.06 53.19
N ILE A 368 -20.59 1.12 52.75
CA ILE A 368 -19.46 0.63 53.55
C ILE A 368 -18.51 1.78 53.90
N ASN A 369 -18.15 2.62 52.93
CA ASN A 369 -17.26 3.75 53.17
C ASN A 369 -17.86 4.74 54.18
N GLN A 370 -19.17 5.02 54.11
CA GLN A 370 -19.86 5.83 55.10
C GLN A 370 -19.80 5.19 56.51
N TYR A 371 -20.00 3.88 56.62
CA TYR A 371 -19.88 3.14 57.89
C TYR A 371 -18.44 3.13 58.43
N VAL A 372 -17.44 2.94 57.56
CA VAL A 372 -16.02 2.95 57.93
C VAL A 372 -15.60 4.34 58.40
N ILE A 373 -16.00 5.40 57.67
CA ILE A 373 -15.78 6.80 58.09
C ILE A 373 -16.45 7.06 59.44
N TYR A 374 -17.68 6.60 59.65
CA TYR A 374 -18.39 6.73 60.92
C TYR A 374 -17.68 5.98 62.08
N LEU A 375 -17.11 4.80 61.80
CA LEU A 375 -16.32 4.03 62.76
C LEU A 375 -14.97 4.69 63.09
N PHE A 376 -14.31 5.32 62.11
CA PHE A 376 -13.06 6.05 62.31
C PHE A 376 -13.24 7.45 62.92
N LEU A 377 -14.41 8.08 62.76
CA LEU A 377 -14.76 9.37 63.37
C LEU A 377 -15.33 9.25 64.79
N LYS A 378 -15.64 8.03 65.27
CA LYS A 378 -15.88 7.83 66.70
C LYS A 378 -14.53 7.84 67.43
N PRO A 379 -14.26 8.80 68.34
CA PRO A 379 -13.19 8.62 69.30
C PRO A 379 -13.54 7.36 70.11
N LYS A 380 -12.59 6.43 70.23
CA LYS A 380 -12.70 5.27 71.13
C LYS A 380 -13.22 5.76 72.48
N LEU A 381 -14.44 5.38 72.83
CA LEU A 381 -15.07 5.86 74.06
C LEU A 381 -14.66 5.04 75.28
N PHE A 382 -13.93 3.92 75.14
CA PHE A 382 -13.23 3.24 76.24
C PHE A 382 -11.98 2.44 75.75
N ASP A 383 -10.91 2.52 76.55
CA ASP A 383 -9.55 1.90 76.57
C ASP A 383 -9.38 0.46 76.04
N SER A 384 -8.22 -0.13 75.71
CA SER A 384 -6.76 0.18 75.78
C SER A 384 -5.99 -0.84 74.89
N GLY A 385 -4.80 -0.49 74.37
CA GLY A 385 -3.86 -1.46 73.73
C GLY A 385 -3.33 -1.06 72.34
N PRO A 386 -2.04 -1.34 72.00
CA PRO A 386 -1.29 -0.54 71.05
C PRO A 386 -1.50 -0.94 69.58
N THR A 387 -1.61 0.12 68.77
CA THR A 387 -1.12 0.26 67.39
C THR A 387 -1.19 -0.95 66.45
N TYR A 388 -2.17 -0.92 65.55
CA TYR A 388 -1.95 -1.40 64.18
C TYR A 388 -2.33 -0.30 63.20
N SER A 389 -1.31 0.39 62.72
CA SER A 389 -1.40 1.35 61.63
C SER A 389 -1.47 0.57 60.32
N TYR A 390 -2.67 0.22 59.87
CA TYR A 390 -2.87 -0.22 58.50
C TYR A 390 -3.36 0.96 57.67
N PHE A 391 -2.45 1.46 56.85
CA PHE A 391 -2.75 2.35 55.72
C PHE A 391 -3.84 1.70 54.86
N LEU A 392 -5.02 2.30 54.84
CA LEU A 392 -5.99 2.09 53.76
C LEU A 392 -5.65 3.08 52.65
N ILE A 393 -4.89 2.57 51.68
CA ILE A 393 -4.96 3.05 50.30
C ILE A 393 -6.01 2.18 49.62
N PHE A 394 -7.13 2.76 49.25
CA PHE A 394 -7.88 2.33 48.07
C PHE A 394 -8.63 3.53 47.48
N ASN A 395 -8.15 3.90 46.28
CA ASN A 395 -8.68 4.81 45.26
C ASN A 395 -9.04 6.25 45.64
#